data_AF-A0A0G1K5F2-F1
#
_entry.id   AF-A0A0G1K5F2-F1
#
_cell.length_a   1.000
_cell.length_b   1.000
_cell.length_c   1.000
_cell.angle_alpha   90.00
_cell.angle_beta   90.00
_cell.angle_gamma   90.00
#
_symmetry.space_group_name_H-M   'P 1'
#
loop_
_entity.id
_entity.type
_entity.pdbx_description
1 polymer ?
#
loop_
_entity_poly.entity_id
_entity_poly.type
_entity_poly.pdbx_seq_one_letter_code
_entity_poly.pdbx_strand_id
1 'polypeptide(L)'
;MIANLKKGIEALGIDDKCLKIIMIQLVRLIRGGKEVRMSKRAGEFVTMDDLLEQVGVDVARWFFLERSPNTHMDFDLDLARERSEKNPVYYVQYAHTRMASIL
;
A
#
# COMPACT_ATOMS: atom_id res chain seq x y z
N MET A 1 -15.70 -17.10 -7.70
CA MET A 1 -14.27 -17.44 -7.91
C MET A 1 -13.67 -18.14 -6.69
N ILE A 2 -13.58 -17.50 -5.52
CA ILE A 2 -13.04 -18.11 -4.28
C ILE A 2 -13.71 -19.44 -3.92
N ALA A 3 -15.05 -19.47 -3.91
CA ALA A 3 -15.81 -20.68 -3.60
C ALA A 3 -15.53 -21.82 -4.60
N ASN A 4 -15.28 -21.50 -5.88
CA ASN A 4 -14.97 -22.52 -6.89
C ASN A 4 -13.55 -23.06 -6.70
N LEU A 5 -12.60 -22.20 -6.31
CA LEU A 5 -11.23 -22.62 -6.02
C LEU A 5 -11.19 -23.56 -4.82
N LYS A 6 -11.93 -23.25 -3.74
CA LYS A 6 -12.09 -24.13 -2.57
C LYS A 6 -12.67 -25.48 -2.94
N LYS A 7 -13.80 -25.49 -3.68
CA LYS A 7 -14.41 -26.73 -4.18
C LYS A 7 -13.49 -27.56 -5.05
N GLY A 8 -12.63 -26.91 -5.85
CA GLY A 8 -11.62 -27.59 -6.66
C GLY A 8 -10.58 -28.34 -5.82
N ILE A 9 -10.14 -27.72 -4.72
CA ILE A 9 -9.18 -28.35 -3.78
C ILE A 9 -9.84 -29.51 -3.02
N GLU A 10 -11.09 -29.34 -2.58
CA GLU A 10 -11.87 -30.42 -1.96
C GLU A 10 -12.03 -31.62 -2.91
N ALA A 11 -12.28 -31.36 -4.20
CA ALA A 11 -12.39 -32.42 -5.22
C ALA A 11 -11.09 -33.19 -5.45
N LEU A 12 -9.93 -32.62 -5.08
CA LEU A 12 -8.63 -33.28 -5.09
C LEU A 12 -8.33 -34.04 -3.78
N GLY A 13 -9.27 -34.09 -2.84
CA GLY A 13 -9.10 -34.76 -1.55
C GLY A 13 -8.25 -33.97 -0.55
N ILE A 14 -8.04 -32.68 -0.79
CA ILE A 14 -7.24 -31.79 0.07
C ILE A 14 -8.21 -30.96 0.94
N ASP A 15 -7.87 -30.77 2.23
CA ASP A 15 -8.64 -29.91 3.14
C ASP A 15 -8.63 -28.46 2.65
N ASP A 16 -9.83 -27.87 2.47
CA ASP A 16 -10.00 -26.50 2.00
C ASP A 16 -9.41 -25.46 2.96
N LYS A 17 -9.23 -25.82 4.24
CA LYS A 17 -8.59 -25.00 5.27
C LYS A 17 -7.09 -24.79 5.02
N CYS A 18 -6.46 -25.67 4.23
CA CYS A 18 -5.07 -25.49 3.81
C CYS A 18 -4.92 -24.31 2.83
N LEU A 19 -6.00 -23.84 2.21
CA LEU A 19 -5.98 -22.68 1.31
C LEU A 19 -6.38 -21.39 2.04
N LYS A 20 -5.41 -20.50 2.23
CA LYS A 20 -5.66 -19.11 2.67
C LYS A 20 -5.58 -18.15 1.48
N ILE A 21 -6.69 -17.48 1.17
CA ILE A 21 -6.74 -16.45 0.14
C ILE A 21 -6.78 -15.08 0.79
N ILE A 22 -5.80 -14.23 0.47
CA ILE A 22 -5.77 -12.83 0.91
C ILE A 22 -6.26 -11.97 -0.26
N MET A 23 -7.40 -11.33 -0.08
CA MET A 23 -7.98 -10.41 -1.07
C MET A 23 -7.50 -9.00 -0.77
N ILE A 24 -6.76 -8.43 -1.71
CA ILE A 24 -6.28 -7.04 -1.64
C ILE A 24 -7.16 -6.18 -2.56
N GLN A 25 -7.65 -5.06 -2.05
CA GLN A 25 -8.40 -4.09 -2.84
C GLN A 25 -7.48 -3.26 -3.72
N LEU A 26 -8.05 -2.72 -4.81
CA LEU A 26 -7.32 -1.80 -5.67
C LEU A 26 -7.00 -0.50 -4.91
N VAL A 27 -5.78 -0.03 -5.11
CA VAL A 27 -5.27 1.22 -4.55
C VAL A 27 -5.45 2.33 -5.57
N ARG A 28 -5.97 3.48 -5.14
CA ARG A 28 -6.01 4.70 -5.94
C ARG A 28 -4.88 5.62 -5.53
N LEU A 29 -4.16 6.17 -6.49
CA LEU A 29 -3.16 7.20 -6.22
C LEU A 29 -3.83 8.57 -6.25
N ILE A 30 -3.65 9.36 -5.21
CA ILE A 30 -4.19 10.72 -5.08
C ILE A 30 -3.04 11.73 -5.09
N ARG A 31 -3.17 12.80 -5.86
CA ARG A 31 -2.26 13.95 -5.88
C ARG A 31 -3.07 15.24 -6.00
N GLY A 32 -2.80 16.22 -5.14
CA GLY A 32 -3.55 17.48 -5.08
C GLY A 32 -5.04 17.26 -4.84
N GLY A 33 -5.40 16.23 -4.06
CA GLY A 33 -6.78 15.83 -3.80
C GLY A 33 -7.52 15.22 -4.99
N LYS A 34 -6.84 14.90 -6.09
CA LYS A 34 -7.43 14.29 -7.29
C LYS A 34 -6.80 12.93 -7.58
N GLU A 35 -7.60 12.00 -8.09
CA GLU A 35 -7.10 10.71 -8.53
C GLU A 35 -6.18 10.87 -9.74
N VAL A 36 -4.98 10.30 -9.64
CA VAL A 36 -4.02 10.22 -10.73
C VAL A 36 -4.53 9.19 -11.73
N ARG A 37 -5.09 9.66 -12.85
CA ARG A 37 -5.60 8.79 -13.90
C ARG A 37 -4.44 8.12 -14.63
N MET A 38 -4.40 6.79 -14.57
CA MET A 38 -3.47 6.03 -15.42
C MET A 38 -4.05 5.90 -16.84
N SER A 39 -3.27 6.30 -17.85
CA SER A 39 -3.64 6.17 -19.26
C SER A 39 -2.67 5.24 -19.98
N LYS A 40 -3.14 4.02 -20.29
CA LYS A 40 -2.39 3.05 -21.11
C LYS A 40 -2.10 3.53 -22.53
N ARG A 41 -2.91 4.48 -23.06
CA ARG A 41 -2.77 5.01 -24.43
C ARG A 41 -1.86 6.24 -24.49
N ALA A 42 -1.77 7.01 -23.42
CA ALA A 42 -0.86 8.15 -23.32
C ALA A 42 0.51 7.79 -22.71
N GLY A 43 0.67 6.55 -22.21
CA GLY A 43 1.90 6.11 -21.54
C GLY A 43 2.04 6.59 -20.10
N GLU A 44 1.03 7.26 -19.55
CA GLU A 44 1.03 7.73 -18.16
C GLU A 44 0.54 6.62 -17.22
N PHE A 45 1.45 5.79 -16.73
CA PHE A 45 1.22 4.91 -15.58
C PHE A 45 2.33 5.12 -14.57
N VAL A 46 2.00 5.09 -13.28
CA VAL A 46 3.00 5.17 -12.22
C VAL A 46 3.46 3.76 -11.92
N THR A 47 4.72 3.46 -12.20
CA THR A 47 5.30 2.17 -11.83
C THR A 47 5.57 2.12 -10.33
N MET A 48 5.78 0.91 -9.80
CA MET A 48 6.24 0.78 -8.42
C MET A 48 7.61 1.44 -8.23
N ASP A 49 8.49 1.35 -9.22
CA ASP A 49 9.81 2.00 -9.17
C ASP A 49 9.67 3.52 -9.12
N ASP A 50 8.82 4.12 -9.96
CA ASP A 50 8.54 5.57 -9.93
C ASP A 50 7.96 6.00 -8.57
N LEU A 51 7.10 5.18 -7.97
CA LEU A 51 6.53 5.45 -6.65
C LEU A 51 7.61 5.43 -5.58
N LEU A 52 8.45 4.40 -5.58
CA LEU A 52 9.53 4.21 -4.62
C LEU A 52 10.59 5.31 -4.73
N GLU A 53 10.94 5.75 -5.94
CA GLU A 53 11.84 6.89 -6.14
C GLU A 53 11.25 8.20 -5.60
N GLN A 54 9.92 8.39 -5.71
CA GLN A 54 9.26 9.61 -5.27
C GLN A 54 9.09 9.71 -3.75
N VAL A 55 8.78 8.61 -3.06
CA VAL A 55 8.39 8.62 -1.64
C VAL A 55 9.37 7.88 -0.72
N GLY A 56 10.19 6.99 -1.27
CA GLY A 56 11.07 6.11 -0.50
C GLY A 56 10.39 4.82 -0.04
N VAL A 57 11.19 3.77 0.12
CA VAL A 57 10.71 2.41 0.40
C VAL A 57 9.98 2.27 1.74
N ASP A 58 10.46 2.95 2.78
CA ASP A 58 9.86 2.84 4.11
C ASP A 58 8.52 3.55 4.20
N VAL A 59 8.40 4.70 3.52
CA VAL A 59 7.14 5.42 3.39
C VAL A 59 6.12 4.57 2.63
N ALA A 60 6.51 4.02 1.47
CA ALA A 60 5.61 3.18 0.69
C ALA A 60 5.11 1.98 1.53
N ARG A 61 6.01 1.26 2.19
CA ARG A 61 5.65 0.12 3.06
C ARG A 61 4.68 0.52 4.16
N TRP A 62 4.95 1.63 4.86
CA TRP A 62 4.08 2.10 5.93
C TRP A 62 2.65 2.34 5.42
N PHE A 63 2.51 3.13 4.35
CA PHE A 63 1.20 3.51 3.83
C PHE A 63 0.41 2.30 3.28
N PHE A 64 1.07 1.35 2.59
CA PHE A 64 0.40 0.13 2.13
C PHE A 64 -0.02 -0.82 3.27
N LEU A 65 0.64 -0.75 4.43
CA LEU A 65 0.35 -1.60 5.60
C LEU A 65 -0.56 -0.92 6.63
N GLU A 66 -0.79 0.39 6.53
CA GLU A 66 -1.65 1.13 7.45
C GLU A 66 -3.12 0.70 7.35
N ARG A 67 -3.54 0.21 6.19
CA ARG A 67 -4.91 -0.19 5.91
C ARG A 67 -5.03 -1.71 5.78
N SER A 68 -6.18 -2.23 6.21
CA SER A 68 -6.51 -3.63 6.02
C SER A 68 -6.57 -3.96 4.52
N PRO A 69 -6.06 -5.11 4.06
CA PRO A 69 -6.03 -5.46 2.64
C PRO A 69 -7.42 -5.47 1.98
N ASN A 70 -8.47 -5.73 2.76
CA ASN A 70 -9.85 -5.79 2.28
C ASN A 70 -10.56 -4.42 2.19
N THR A 71 -9.87 -3.31 2.47
CA THR A 71 -10.43 -1.96 2.40
C THR A 71 -9.87 -1.18 1.22
N HIS A 72 -10.72 -0.35 0.59
CA HIS A 72 -10.24 0.59 -0.42
C HIS A 72 -9.20 1.53 0.19
N MET A 73 -8.12 1.77 -0.54
CA MET A 73 -7.02 2.62 -0.09
C MET A 73 -6.75 3.73 -1.10
N ASP A 74 -6.77 4.96 -0.58
CA ASP A 74 -6.30 6.15 -1.28
C ASP A 74 -4.88 6.43 -0.80
N PHE A 75 -3.91 6.22 -1.68
CA PHE A 75 -2.52 6.54 -1.43
C PHE A 75 -2.30 8.01 -1.80
N ASP A 76 -2.21 8.87 -0.79
CA ASP A 76 -1.93 10.29 -0.98
C ASP A 76 -0.42 10.52 -1.19
N LEU A 77 -0.05 10.86 -2.43
CA LEU A 77 1.33 11.10 -2.84
C LEU A 77 1.92 12.37 -2.22
N ASP A 78 1.09 13.37 -1.91
CA ASP A 78 1.58 14.62 -1.33
C ASP A 78 1.87 14.40 0.16
N LEU A 79 0.97 13.73 0.86
CA LEU A 79 1.16 13.35 2.27
C LEU A 79 2.39 12.44 2.45
N ALA A 80 2.55 11.44 1.57
CA ALA A 80 3.69 10.52 1.61
C ALA A 80 5.04 11.25 1.44
N ARG A 81 5.08 12.38 0.74
CA ARG A 81 6.30 13.18 0.52
C ARG A 81 6.50 14.27 1.56
N GLU A 82 5.49 14.55 2.38
CA GLU A 82 5.52 15.66 3.32
C GLU A 82 6.57 15.41 4.42
N ARG A 83 7.40 16.41 4.69
CA ARG A 83 8.38 16.42 5.81
C ARG A 83 7.81 17.22 6.99
N SER A 84 6.69 16.75 7.51
CA SER A 84 6.00 17.35 8.64
C SER A 84 5.40 16.25 9.54
N GLU A 85 4.89 16.64 10.70
CA GLU A 85 4.24 15.72 11.65
C GLU A 85 2.98 15.05 11.09
N LYS A 86 2.43 15.55 9.97
CA LYS A 86 1.29 14.91 9.30
C LYS A 86 1.68 13.59 8.65
N ASN A 87 2.92 13.47 8.19
CA ASN A 87 3.44 12.21 7.66
C ASN A 87 3.85 11.31 8.84
N PRO A 88 3.17 10.17 9.07
CA PRO A 88 3.43 9.33 10.24
C PRO A 88 4.85 8.75 10.24
N VAL A 89 5.43 8.50 9.07
CA VAL A 89 6.80 7.98 8.95
C VAL A 89 7.81 9.05 9.37
N TYR A 90 7.64 10.28 8.86
CA TYR A 90 8.48 11.41 9.27
C TYR A 90 8.36 11.65 10.78
N TYR A 91 7.14 11.63 11.32
CA TYR A 91 6.89 11.84 12.75
C TYR A 91 7.61 10.83 13.63
N VAL A 92 7.51 9.53 13.31
CA VAL A 92 8.19 8.46 14.07
C VAL A 92 9.71 8.58 13.97
N GLN A 93 10.25 8.85 12.77
CA GLN A 93 11.68 9.02 12.56
C GLN A 93 12.24 10.25 13.31
N TYR A 94 11.49 11.34 13.32
CA TYR A 94 11.85 12.55 14.07
C TYR A 94 11.83 12.30 15.59
N ALA A 95 10.78 11.64 16.10
CA ALA A 95 10.69 11.25 17.50
C ALA A 95 11.87 10.35 17.91
N HIS A 96 12.22 9.36 17.10
CA HIS A 96 13.38 8.50 17.32
C HIS A 96 14.68 9.32 17.41
N THR A 97 14.93 10.20 16.45
CA THR A 97 16.14 11.03 16.41
C THR A 97 16.24 11.94 17.64
N ARG A 98 15.13 12.55 18.05
CA ARG A 98 15.07 13.39 19.24
C ARG A 98 15.40 12.61 20.52
N MET A 99 14.87 11.40 20.67
CA MET A 99 15.19 10.55 21.82
C MET A 99 16.65 10.11 21.83
N ALA A 100 17.17 9.70 20.67
CA ALA A 100 18.56 9.28 20.52
C ALA A 100 19.56 10.41 20.77
N SER A 101 19.19 11.67 20.54
CA SER A 101 20.07 12.82 20.83
C SER A 101 20.17 13.20 22.31
N ILE A 102 19.30 12.66 23.17
CA ILE A 102 19.27 12.94 24.60
C ILE A 102 20.01 11.85 25.41
N LEU A 103 20.14 10.64 24.84
CA LEU A 103 20.90 9.52 25.41
C LEU A 103 22.39 9.65 25.09
#